data_AF-A0A7S1J0U9-F1
#
_entry.id   AF-A0A7S1J0U9-F1
#
_cell.length_a   1.000
_cell.length_b   1.000
_cell.length_c   1.000
_cell.angle_alpha   90.00
_cell.angle_beta   90.00
_cell.angle_gamma   90.00
#
_symmetry.space_group_name_H-M   'P 1'
#
loop_
_entity.id
_entity.type
_entity.pdbx_description
1 polymer ?
#
loop_
_entity_poly.entity_id
_entity_poly.type
_entity_poly.pdbx_seq_one_letter_code
_entity_poly.pdbx_strand_id
1 'polypeptide(L)'
;MSGSLHFYTWFCGMPSGQSGGSMTIFAKDYTARTLVGTTATIFKWVNTFFTLAPLAVVTVVVVRFFRVTFKRYALSNAMLSLSFMLVWGTALLILYHEFQAQVREVPASWFGILNPFFIIGLSPVLTRLWDTRMNPPAAIKFGIGLVLLGLGFGALAVGGLK
;
A
#
# COMPACT_ATOMS: atom_id res chain seq x y z
N MET A 1 15.22 -17.84 7.04
CA MET A 1 14.84 -16.48 6.58
C MET A 1 14.46 -16.39 5.09
N SER A 2 14.80 -17.36 4.22
CA SER A 2 14.42 -17.32 2.79
C SER A 2 12.93 -17.64 2.52
N GLY A 3 12.29 -18.49 3.32
CA GLY A 3 10.88 -18.89 3.11
C GLY A 3 9.84 -17.79 3.28
N SER A 4 10.09 -16.81 4.16
CA SER A 4 9.14 -15.71 4.42
C SER A 4 9.12 -14.66 3.31
N LEU A 5 10.25 -14.46 2.62
CA LEU A 5 10.38 -13.48 1.53
C LEU A 5 9.74 -14.00 0.23
N HIS A 6 9.95 -15.28 -0.10
CA HIS A 6 9.28 -15.93 -1.23
C HIS A 6 7.76 -16.02 -1.03
N PHE A 7 7.30 -16.23 0.21
CA PHE A 7 5.87 -16.19 0.54
C PHE A 7 5.25 -14.81 0.27
N TYR A 8 5.92 -13.72 0.64
CA TYR A 8 5.46 -12.35 0.45
C TYR A 8 5.33 -11.97 -1.04
N THR A 9 6.35 -12.26 -1.85
CA THR A 9 6.36 -11.93 -3.28
C THR A 9 5.26 -12.66 -4.04
N TRP A 10 4.96 -13.91 -3.67
CA TRP A 10 3.94 -14.71 -4.34
C TRP A 10 2.52 -14.42 -3.86
N PHE A 11 2.28 -14.34 -2.55
CA PHE A 11 0.93 -14.16 -2.00
C PHE A 11 0.41 -12.72 -2.14
N CYS A 12 1.24 -11.72 -1.80
CA CYS A 12 0.85 -10.31 -1.88
C CYS A 12 1.27 -9.63 -3.18
N GLY A 13 2.30 -10.12 -3.89
CA GLY A 13 2.84 -9.40 -5.06
C GLY A 13 2.02 -9.60 -6.35
N MET A 14 1.76 -10.85 -6.75
CA MET A 14 1.14 -11.15 -8.04
C MET A 14 -0.32 -10.69 -8.17
N PRO A 15 -1.23 -10.98 -7.20
CA PRO A 15 -2.63 -10.55 -7.29
C PRO A 15 -2.78 -9.01 -7.26
N SER A 16 -1.95 -8.35 -6.47
CA SER A 16 -1.96 -6.89 -6.28
C SER A 16 -1.48 -6.11 -7.49
N GLY A 17 -0.55 -6.68 -8.28
CA GLY A 17 -0.13 -6.09 -9.55
C GLY A 17 -1.26 -6.06 -10.58
N GLN A 18 -2.14 -7.07 -10.56
CA GLN A 18 -3.31 -7.15 -11.44
C GLN A 18 -4.44 -6.20 -11.00
N SER A 19 -4.54 -5.91 -9.69
CA SER A 19 -5.57 -5.03 -9.14
C SER A 19 -5.27 -3.54 -9.32
N GLY A 20 -3.99 -3.14 -9.33
CA GLY A 20 -3.59 -1.73 -9.34
C GLY A 20 -4.06 -0.97 -10.60
N GLY A 21 -3.93 -1.59 -11.77
CA GLY A 21 -4.36 -0.98 -13.03
C GLY A 21 -5.88 -0.94 -13.21
N SER A 22 -6.56 -2.03 -12.82
CA SER A 22 -8.00 -2.19 -12.99
C SER A 22 -8.83 -1.38 -11.98
N MET A 23 -8.36 -1.22 -10.73
CA MET A 23 -9.00 -0.34 -9.74
C MET A 23 -8.96 1.13 -10.15
N THR A 24 -7.88 1.58 -10.79
CA THR A 24 -7.74 2.97 -11.24
C THR A 24 -8.72 3.28 -12.36
N ILE A 25 -8.96 2.34 -13.28
CA ILE A 25 -9.95 2.49 -14.36
C ILE A 25 -11.36 2.47 -13.78
N PHE A 26 -11.67 1.50 -12.92
CA PHE A 26 -13.00 1.39 -12.31
C PHE A 26 -13.37 2.62 -11.45
N ALA A 27 -12.44 3.12 -10.65
CA ALA A 27 -12.65 4.33 -9.85
C ALA A 27 -12.80 5.60 -10.70
N LYS A 28 -12.21 5.62 -11.90
CA LYS A 28 -12.37 6.74 -12.82
C LYS A 28 -13.81 6.82 -13.33
N ASP A 29 -14.37 5.66 -13.70
CA ASP A 29 -15.62 5.55 -14.45
C ASP A 29 -16.86 5.37 -13.56
N TYR A 30 -16.72 4.81 -12.35
CA TYR A 30 -17.85 4.44 -11.47
C TYR A 30 -17.89 5.13 -10.10
N THR A 31 -16.96 6.05 -9.81
CA THR A 31 -16.92 6.76 -8.51
C THR A 31 -17.12 8.26 -8.69
N ALA A 32 -18.10 8.83 -7.96
CA ALA A 32 -18.23 10.28 -7.82
C ALA A 32 -17.05 10.82 -7.01
N ARG A 33 -16.13 11.51 -7.70
CA ARG A 33 -14.84 11.95 -7.13
C ARG A 33 -14.82 13.41 -6.71
N THR A 34 -15.91 14.15 -6.91
CA THR A 34 -16.07 15.53 -6.45
C THR A 34 -16.47 15.54 -4.97
N LEU A 35 -15.59 16.06 -4.12
CA LEU A 35 -15.84 16.19 -2.69
C LEU A 35 -16.04 17.67 -2.34
N VAL A 36 -17.20 17.99 -1.74
CA VAL A 36 -17.56 19.36 -1.36
C VAL A 36 -17.77 19.45 0.15
N GLY A 37 -17.32 20.55 0.77
CA GLY A 37 -17.55 20.86 2.18
C GLY A 37 -16.85 19.90 3.14
N THR A 38 -17.55 19.45 4.19
CA THR A 38 -17.01 18.64 5.29
C THR A 38 -16.45 17.28 4.85
N THR A 39 -16.94 16.69 3.76
CA THR A 39 -16.40 15.42 3.26
C THR A 39 -14.98 15.58 2.69
N ALA A 40 -14.66 16.76 2.14
CA ALA A 40 -13.32 17.04 1.62
C ALA A 40 -12.28 17.16 2.76
N THR A 41 -12.65 17.69 3.93
CA THR A 41 -11.74 17.78 5.08
C THR A 41 -11.48 16.40 5.71
N ILE A 42 -12.51 15.56 5.84
CA ILE A 42 -12.35 14.17 6.29
C ILE A 42 -11.43 13.41 5.34
N PHE A 43 -11.64 13.56 4.02
CA PHE A 43 -10.79 12.91 3.03
C PHE A 43 -9.32 13.36 3.12
N LYS A 44 -9.04 14.64 3.39
CA LYS A 44 -7.66 15.13 3.59
C LYS A 44 -6.97 14.38 4.73
N TRP A 45 -7.61 14.27 5.89
CA TRP A 45 -7.06 13.52 7.04
C TRP A 45 -6.86 12.03 6.74
N VAL A 46 -7.83 11.41 6.08
CA VAL A 46 -7.77 10.00 5.69
C VAL A 46 -6.63 9.77 4.68
N ASN A 47 -6.48 10.65 3.68
CA ASN A 47 -5.38 10.58 2.72
C ASN A 47 -4.01 10.73 3.39
N THR A 48 -3.89 11.68 4.32
CA THR A 48 -2.68 11.85 5.14
C THR A 48 -2.32 10.57 5.88
N PHE A 49 -3.32 9.95 6.51
CA PHE A 49 -3.12 8.69 7.24
C PHE A 49 -2.64 7.56 6.32
N PHE A 50 -3.34 7.32 5.21
CA PHE A 50 -2.99 6.25 4.27
C PHE A 50 -1.63 6.46 3.59
N THR A 51 -1.19 7.70 3.42
CA THR A 51 0.13 8.02 2.84
C THR A 51 1.25 7.91 3.87
N LEU A 52 1.07 8.45 5.09
CA LEU A 52 2.13 8.53 6.10
C LEU A 52 2.31 7.24 6.90
N ALA A 53 1.24 6.51 7.21
CA ALA A 53 1.33 5.28 8.02
C ALA A 53 2.26 4.20 7.41
N PRO A 54 2.14 3.82 6.13
CA PRO A 54 3.03 2.80 5.55
C PRO A 54 4.45 3.35 5.41
N LEU A 55 4.61 4.63 5.09
CA LEU A 55 5.91 5.28 5.00
C LEU A 55 6.63 5.29 6.36
N ALA A 56 5.90 5.52 7.46
CA ALA A 56 6.44 5.42 8.81
C ALA A 56 6.89 3.99 9.17
N VAL A 57 6.09 2.98 8.81
CA VAL A 57 6.47 1.57 9.02
C VAL A 57 7.76 1.24 8.27
N VAL A 58 7.85 1.62 6.99
CA VAL A 58 9.07 1.41 6.19
C VAL A 58 10.26 2.17 6.79
N THR A 59 10.06 3.38 7.30
CA THR A 59 11.11 4.16 7.97
C THR A 59 11.71 3.38 9.13
N VAL A 60 10.87 2.77 9.98
CA VAL A 60 11.33 1.95 11.12
C VAL A 60 12.13 0.73 10.64
N VAL A 61 11.67 0.05 9.58
CA VAL A 61 12.36 -1.12 9.00
C VAL A 61 13.72 -0.73 8.44
N VAL A 62 13.79 0.38 7.71
CA VAL A 62 15.01 0.93 7.13
C VAL A 62 16.01 1.30 8.24
N VAL A 63 15.57 1.98 9.30
CA VAL A 63 16.44 2.30 10.46
C VAL A 63 16.97 1.05 11.14
N ARG A 64 16.15 0.00 11.30
CA ARG A 64 16.62 -1.30 11.84
C ARG A 64 17.66 -1.93 10.92
N PHE A 65 17.46 -1.86 9.61
CA PHE A 65 18.42 -2.36 8.62
C PHE A 65 19.76 -1.61 8.68
N PHE A 66 19.73 -0.28 8.83
CA PHE A 66 20.94 0.53 9.00
C PHE A 66 21.79 0.07 10.19
N ARG A 67 21.17 -0.24 11.34
CA ARG A 67 21.92 -0.70 12.53
C ARG A 67 22.71 -1.99 12.29
N VAL A 68 22.24 -2.88 11.41
CA VAL A 68 22.89 -4.16 11.12
C VAL A 68 23.97 -4.01 10.04
N THR A 69 23.73 -3.16 9.03
CA THR A 69 24.56 -3.11 7.80
C THR A 69 25.65 -2.02 7.84
N PHE A 70 25.57 -1.05 8.77
CA PHE A 70 26.40 0.16 8.74
C PHE A 70 27.92 -0.09 8.67
N LYS A 71 28.41 -1.11 9.39
CA LYS A 71 29.85 -1.39 9.48
C LYS A 71 30.43 -2.03 8.22
N ARG A 72 29.59 -2.63 7.37
CA ARG A 72 30.05 -3.44 6.23
C ARG A 72 29.82 -2.77 4.87
N TYR A 73 28.81 -1.92 4.76
CA TYR A 73 28.45 -1.23 3.50
C TYR A 73 27.98 0.22 3.75
N ALA A 74 28.89 1.10 4.18
CA ALA A 74 28.55 2.50 4.50
C ALA A 74 28.06 3.33 3.30
N LEU A 75 28.65 3.12 2.11
CA LEU A 75 28.30 3.88 0.90
C LEU A 75 26.91 3.51 0.35
N SER A 76 26.60 2.20 0.27
CA SER A 76 25.27 1.73 -0.16
C SER A 76 24.17 2.19 0.78
N ASN A 77 24.47 2.20 2.08
CA ASN A 77 23.58 2.72 3.11
C ASN A 77 23.30 4.23 2.92
N ALA A 78 24.32 5.04 2.64
CA ALA A 78 24.13 6.48 2.40
C ALA A 78 23.24 6.76 1.17
N MET A 79 23.43 6.02 0.08
CA MET A 79 22.59 6.13 -1.12
C MET A 79 21.13 5.73 -0.83
N LEU A 80 20.94 4.64 -0.06
CA LEU A 80 19.60 4.19 0.34
C LEU A 80 18.87 5.25 1.20
N SER A 81 19.56 5.89 2.15
CA SER A 81 18.95 6.96 2.95
C SER A 81 18.56 8.17 2.12
N LEU A 82 19.36 8.50 1.11
CA LEU A 82 19.08 9.62 0.21
C LEU A 82 17.82 9.35 -0.62
N SER A 83 17.71 8.16 -1.23
CA SER A 83 16.49 7.76 -1.94
C SER A 83 15.27 7.77 -1.02
N PHE A 84 15.41 7.33 0.22
CA PHE A 84 14.32 7.33 1.19
C PHE A 84 13.88 8.75 1.62
N MET A 85 14.83 9.67 1.78
CA MET A 85 14.54 11.09 2.02
C MET A 85 13.77 11.73 0.86
N LEU A 86 14.13 11.41 -0.39
CA LEU A 86 13.40 11.90 -1.56
C LEU A 86 11.94 11.45 -1.57
N VAL A 87 11.67 10.18 -1.25
CA VAL A 87 10.29 9.65 -1.16
C VAL A 87 9.50 10.34 -0.05
N TRP A 88 10.13 10.63 1.09
CA TRP A 88 9.50 11.42 2.15
C TRP A 88 9.19 12.84 1.71
N GLY A 89 10.13 13.49 1.01
CA GLY A 89 9.96 14.82 0.46
C GLY A 89 8.78 14.90 -0.51
N THR A 90 8.68 13.98 -1.47
CA THR A 90 7.56 13.97 -2.43
C THR A 90 6.22 13.72 -1.75
N ALA A 91 6.16 12.82 -0.78
CA ALA A 91 4.94 12.56 -0.01
C ALA A 91 4.45 13.80 0.75
N LEU A 92 5.37 14.53 1.41
CA LEU A 92 5.04 15.77 2.12
C LEU A 92 4.62 16.89 1.17
N LEU A 93 5.25 17.02 0.00
CA LEU A 93 4.89 18.03 -1.00
C LEU A 93 3.47 17.80 -1.55
N ILE A 94 3.15 16.55 -1.90
CA ILE A 94 1.79 16.18 -2.33
C ILE A 94 0.80 16.56 -1.24
N LEU A 95 1.10 16.21 0.02
CA LEU A 95 0.22 16.50 1.14
C LEU A 95 0.07 18.01 1.40
N TYR A 96 1.14 18.79 1.26
CA TYR A 96 1.09 20.23 1.39
C TYR A 96 0.17 20.87 0.34
N HIS A 97 0.32 20.48 -0.94
CA HIS A 97 -0.59 20.91 -2.01
C HIS A 97 -2.04 20.46 -1.74
N GLU A 98 -2.19 19.27 -1.16
CA GLU A 98 -3.46 18.67 -0.80
C GLU A 98 -4.22 19.50 0.25
N PHE A 99 -3.53 20.16 1.18
CA PHE A 99 -4.17 21.00 2.19
C PHE A 99 -4.54 22.38 1.66
N GLN A 100 -3.79 22.93 0.70
CA GLN A 100 -4.01 24.25 0.11
C GLN A 100 -5.20 24.31 -0.88
N ALA A 101 -5.57 23.21 -1.52
CA ALA A 101 -6.70 23.17 -2.45
C ALA A 101 -8.08 23.28 -1.74
N GLN A 102 -8.95 24.20 -2.19
CA GLN A 102 -10.29 24.45 -1.63
C GLN A 102 -11.41 23.58 -2.24
N VAL A 103 -11.28 23.15 -3.50
CA VAL A 103 -12.22 22.25 -4.18
C VAL A 103 -11.43 21.04 -4.68
N ARG A 104 -11.90 19.83 -4.38
CA ARG A 104 -11.19 18.60 -4.74
C ARG A 104 -12.03 17.67 -5.60
N GLU A 105 -11.44 17.30 -6.73
CA GLU A 105 -11.67 16.02 -7.36
C GLU A 105 -10.60 15.02 -6.91
N VAL A 106 -11.01 13.90 -6.35
CA VAL A 106 -10.10 12.81 -5.98
C VAL A 106 -9.58 12.15 -7.26
N PRO A 107 -8.26 12.10 -7.51
CA PRO A 107 -7.74 11.41 -8.68
C PRO A 107 -7.96 9.90 -8.52
N ALA A 108 -8.27 9.19 -9.60
CA ALA A 108 -8.50 7.75 -9.54
C ALA A 108 -7.25 6.97 -9.07
N SER A 109 -6.05 7.53 -9.30
CA SER A 109 -4.78 6.98 -8.80
C SER A 109 -4.69 6.91 -7.27
N TRP A 110 -5.52 7.69 -6.55
CA TRP A 110 -5.57 7.66 -5.09
C TRP A 110 -5.93 6.26 -4.55
N PHE A 111 -6.85 5.56 -5.22
CA PHE A 111 -7.21 4.18 -4.84
C PHE A 111 -6.03 3.21 -4.95
N GLY A 112 -5.03 3.54 -5.77
CA GLY A 112 -3.79 2.78 -5.87
C GLY A 112 -2.94 2.80 -4.60
N ILE A 113 -3.12 3.79 -3.71
CA ILE A 113 -2.40 3.87 -2.41
C ILE A 113 -2.88 2.81 -1.42
N LEU A 114 -4.14 2.37 -1.54
CA LEU A 114 -4.72 1.35 -0.66
C LEU A 114 -3.96 0.01 -0.77
N ASN A 115 -3.47 -0.33 -1.96
CA ASN A 115 -2.75 -1.56 -2.22
C ASN A 115 -1.45 -1.69 -1.36
N PRO A 116 -0.43 -0.82 -1.53
CA PRO A 116 0.77 -0.90 -0.71
C PRO A 116 0.48 -0.67 0.78
N PHE A 117 -0.54 0.11 1.14
CA PHE A 117 -0.95 0.28 2.54
C PHE A 117 -1.33 -1.06 3.19
N PHE A 118 -2.27 -1.81 2.58
CA PHE A 118 -2.71 -3.09 3.13
C PHE A 118 -1.61 -4.13 3.11
N ILE A 119 -0.77 -4.17 2.07
CA ILE A 119 0.37 -5.09 2.02
C ILE A 119 1.34 -4.80 3.17
N ILE A 120 1.77 -3.55 3.35
CA ILE A 120 2.75 -3.18 4.39
C ILE A 120 2.16 -3.39 5.79
N GLY A 121 0.90 -3.01 5.99
CA GLY A 121 0.22 -3.14 7.29
C GLY A 121 -0.12 -4.58 7.69
N LEU A 122 -0.65 -5.39 6.76
CA LEU A 122 -1.07 -6.77 7.04
C LEU A 122 0.06 -7.78 6.91
N SER A 123 1.15 -7.46 6.20
CA SER A 123 2.31 -8.35 6.04
C SER A 123 2.81 -9.00 7.35
N PRO A 124 3.06 -8.26 8.45
CA PRO A 124 3.51 -8.87 9.69
C PRO A 124 2.44 -9.75 10.35
N VAL A 125 1.16 -9.38 10.23
CA VAL A 125 0.03 -10.16 10.79
C VAL A 125 -0.13 -11.47 10.04
N LEU A 126 -0.14 -11.42 8.70
CA LEU A 126 -0.23 -12.59 7.84
C LEU A 126 0.99 -13.50 8.02
N THR A 127 2.19 -12.93 8.13
CA THR A 127 3.40 -13.74 8.40
C THR A 127 3.26 -14.53 9.70
N ARG A 128 2.77 -13.91 10.77
CA ARG A 128 2.53 -14.59 12.06
C ARG A 128 1.41 -15.62 11.98
N LEU A 129 0.32 -15.32 11.27
CA LEU A 129 -0.81 -16.23 11.09
C LEU A 129 -0.36 -17.56 10.46
N TRP A 130 0.51 -17.47 9.44
CA TRP A 130 0.98 -18.61 8.67
C TRP A 130 2.26 -19.28 9.20
N ASP A 131 2.90 -18.72 10.23
CA ASP A 131 4.03 -19.34 10.95
C ASP A 131 3.56 -20.36 12.01
N THR A 132 2.24 -20.59 12.12
CA THR A 132 1.66 -21.64 12.96
C THR A 132 1.98 -23.03 12.42
N ARG A 133 1.92 -24.07 13.29
CA ARG A 133 2.32 -25.47 12.98
C ARG A 133 1.72 -26.06 11.70
N MET A 134 0.62 -25.52 11.18
CA MET A 134 0.03 -25.89 9.90
C MET A 134 0.30 -24.80 8.85
N ASN A 135 1.48 -24.87 8.23
CA ASN A 135 1.81 -24.03 7.09
C ASN A 135 1.31 -24.71 5.79
N PRO A 136 0.19 -24.29 5.18
CA PRO A 136 -0.29 -24.94 3.98
C PRO A 136 0.64 -24.68 2.79
N PRO A 137 0.59 -25.55 1.77
CA PRO A 137 1.38 -25.38 0.55
C PRO A 137 1.11 -24.02 -0.12
N ALA A 138 2.13 -23.50 -0.80
CA ALA A 138 2.11 -22.16 -1.41
C ALA A 138 0.92 -21.96 -2.36
N ALA A 139 0.50 -23.00 -3.08
CA ALA A 139 -0.65 -22.97 -3.98
C ALA A 139 -1.98 -22.66 -3.26
N ILE A 140 -2.20 -23.21 -2.06
CA ILE A 140 -3.43 -22.95 -1.28
C ILE A 140 -3.44 -21.52 -0.78
N LYS A 141 -2.29 -21.01 -0.32
CA LYS A 141 -2.18 -19.60 0.09
C LYS A 141 -2.46 -18.69 -1.10
N PHE A 142 -1.86 -18.98 -2.26
CA PHE A 142 -2.12 -18.21 -3.47
C PHE A 142 -3.60 -18.25 -3.88
N GLY A 143 -4.24 -19.42 -3.80
CA GLY A 143 -5.68 -19.57 -4.04
C GLY A 143 -6.53 -18.71 -3.12
N ILE A 144 -6.20 -18.63 -1.82
CA ILE A 144 -6.88 -17.73 -0.87
C ILE A 144 -6.73 -16.26 -1.29
N GLY A 145 -5.52 -15.87 -1.72
CA GLY A 145 -5.26 -14.52 -2.23
C GLY A 145 -6.08 -14.19 -3.49
N LEU A 146 -6.20 -15.12 -4.42
CA LEU A 146 -7.01 -14.98 -5.64
C LEU A 146 -8.52 -14.92 -5.34
N VAL A 147 -9.01 -15.71 -4.39
CA VAL A 147 -10.42 -15.66 -3.96
C VAL A 147 -10.73 -14.32 -3.31
N LEU A 148 -9.86 -13.82 -2.42
CA LEU A 148 -9.99 -12.49 -1.82
C LEU A 148 -9.96 -11.37 -2.88
N LEU A 149 -9.07 -11.48 -3.86
CA LEU A 149 -9.00 -10.55 -4.99
C LEU A 149 -10.32 -10.57 -5.79
N GLY A 150 -10.80 -11.76 -6.14
CA GLY A 150 -12.05 -11.96 -6.88
C GLY A 150 -13.27 -11.42 -6.13
N LEU A 151 -13.34 -11.64 -4.80
CA LEU A 151 -14.37 -11.05 -3.94
C LEU A 151 -14.28 -9.52 -3.90
N GLY A 152 -13.06 -8.96 -3.87
CA GLY A 152 -12.84 -7.51 -3.94
C GLY A 152 -13.37 -6.91 -5.25
N PHE A 153 -13.11 -7.56 -6.38
CA PHE A 153 -13.69 -7.15 -7.67
C PHE A 153 -15.21 -7.38 -7.74
N GLY A 154 -15.71 -8.45 -7.14
CA GLY A 154 -17.16 -8.72 -7.06
C GLY A 154 -17.91 -7.62 -6.29
N ALA A 155 -17.36 -7.17 -5.16
CA ALA A 155 -17.93 -6.05 -4.40
C ALA A 155 -17.91 -4.73 -5.19
N LEU A 156 -16.83 -4.47 -5.94
CA LEU A 156 -16.74 -3.30 -6.84
C LEU A 156 -17.79 -3.39 -7.95
N ALA A 157 -17.95 -4.55 -8.60
CA ALA A 157 -18.93 -4.75 -9.66
C ALA A 157 -20.37 -4.49 -9.19
N VAL A 158 -20.73 -4.93 -7.98
CA VAL A 158 -22.04 -4.61 -7.37
C VAL A 158 -22.19 -3.11 -7.08
N GLY A 159 -21.11 -2.43 -6.70
CA GLY A 159 -21.10 -0.98 -6.50
C GLY A 159 -21.25 -0.16 -7.79
N GLY A 160 -20.73 -0.67 -8.92
CA GLY A 160 -20.85 -0.06 -10.24
C GLY A 160 -22.11 -0.43 -11.02
N LEU A 161 -22.92 -1.36 -10.53
CA LEU A 161 -24.21 -1.76 -11.10
C LEU A 161 -25.35 -0.74 -10.81
N LYS A 162 -25.02 0.55 -10.72
CA LYS A 162 -25.98 1.66 -10.54
C LYS A 162 -26.03 2.55 -11.76
#